data_AF-A0A1C5EMG3-F1
#
_entry.id   AF-A0A1C5EMG3-F1
#
_cell.length_a   1.000
_cell.length_b   1.000
_cell.length_c   1.000
_cell.angle_alpha   90.00
_cell.angle_beta   90.00
_cell.angle_gamma   90.00
#
_symmetry.space_group_name_H-M   'P 1'
#
loop_
_entity.id
_entity.type
_entity.pdbx_description
1 polymer ?
#
loop_
_entity_poly.entity_id
_entity_poly.type
_entity_poly.pdbx_seq_one_letter_code
_entity_poly.pdbx_strand_id
1 'polypeptide(L)'
;MEATADLALAQLLSGDLESAVATLGTVFELPPEKRVDGLLSRLKGVRAQLTVPALHRQREATTLGHQLEEFGRDSARSTLPGVPRYEIGS
;
A
#
# COMPACT_ATOMS: atom_id res chain seq x y z
N MET A 1 2.92 -10.30 -7.72
CA MET A 1 2.76 -9.15 -6.81
C MET A 1 1.87 -9.46 -5.63
N GLU A 2 0.72 -10.11 -5.80
CA GLU A 2 -0.10 -10.57 -4.65
C GLU A 2 0.70 -11.46 -3.69
N ALA A 3 1.41 -12.48 -4.20
CA ALA A 3 2.30 -13.31 -3.37
C ALA A 3 3.42 -12.52 -2.67
N THR A 4 3.91 -11.44 -3.29
CA THR A 4 4.91 -10.54 -2.70
C THR A 4 4.32 -9.77 -1.51
N ALA A 5 3.07 -9.32 -1.61
CA ALA A 5 2.37 -8.70 -0.49
C ALA A 5 2.06 -9.70 0.63
N ASP A 6 1.73 -10.94 0.29
CA ASP A 6 1.53 -12.02 1.26
C ASP A 6 2.84 -12.38 2.00
N LEU A 7 3.97 -12.39 1.28
CA LEU A 7 5.29 -12.57 1.88
C LEU A 7 5.64 -11.44 2.87
N ALA A 8 5.42 -10.19 2.47
CA ALA A 8 5.63 -9.05 3.35
C ALA A 8 4.78 -9.13 4.62
N LEU A 9 3.52 -9.57 4.50
CA LEU A 9 2.66 -9.81 5.66
C LEU A 9 3.24 -10.90 6.58
N ALA A 10 3.71 -12.01 6.02
CA ALA A 10 4.32 -13.09 6.80
C ALA A 10 5.60 -12.65 7.54
N GLN A 11 6.42 -11.81 6.91
CA GLN A 11 7.60 -11.20 7.54
C GLN A 11 7.20 -10.31 8.72
N LEU A 12 6.20 -9.43 8.55
CA LEU A 12 5.68 -8.59 9.64
C LEU A 12 5.08 -9.41 10.80
N LEU A 13 4.38 -10.50 10.50
CA LEU A 13 3.86 -11.42 11.52
C LEU A 13 4.97 -12.11 12.29
N SER A 14 6.14 -12.28 11.67
CA SER A 14 7.35 -12.83 12.29
C SER A 14 8.20 -11.76 13.00
N GLY A 15 7.77 -10.49 12.96
CA GLY A 15 8.51 -9.36 13.53
C GLY A 15 9.66 -8.83 12.67
N ASP A 16 9.79 -9.33 11.43
CA ASP A 16 10.83 -8.91 10.49
C ASP A 16 10.34 -7.71 9.64
N LEU A 17 10.46 -6.52 10.23
CA LEU A 17 10.05 -5.27 9.58
C LEU A 17 10.99 -4.90 8.41
N GLU A 18 12.29 -5.11 8.56
CA GLU A 18 13.29 -4.75 7.56
C GLU A 18 13.08 -5.52 6.26
N SER A 19 12.90 -6.84 6.33
CA SER A 19 12.61 -7.66 5.15
C SER A 19 11.26 -7.30 4.52
N ALA A 20 10.25 -6.94 5.32
CA ALA A 20 8.96 -6.51 4.80
C ALA A 20 9.08 -5.19 4.01
N VAL A 21 9.87 -4.23 4.50
CA VAL A 21 10.16 -2.97 3.79
C VAL A 21 10.85 -3.26 2.45
N ALA A 22 11.91 -4.06 2.46
CA ALA A 22 12.63 -4.43 1.23
C ALA A 22 11.71 -5.12 0.21
N THR A 23 10.87 -6.06 0.68
CA THR A 23 9.93 -6.81 -0.15
C THR A 23 8.88 -5.88 -0.78
N LEU A 24 8.31 -4.96 -0.01
CA LEU A 24 7.31 -4.00 -0.49
C LEU A 24 7.88 -2.93 -1.43
N GLY A 25 9.19 -2.68 -1.40
CA GLY A 25 9.86 -1.79 -2.36
C GLY A 25 9.49 -2.13 -3.80
N THR A 26 9.53 -3.42 -4.17
CA THR A 26 9.16 -3.90 -5.51
C THR A 26 7.67 -3.71 -5.85
N VAL A 27 6.80 -3.68 -4.84
CA VAL A 27 5.36 -3.43 -5.01
C VAL A 27 5.12 -1.96 -5.35
N PHE A 28 5.85 -1.05 -4.71
CA PHE A 28 5.70 0.39 -4.96
C PHE A 28 6.15 0.82 -6.36
N GLU A 29 7.04 0.05 -7.00
CA GLU A 29 7.47 0.28 -8.38
C GLU A 29 6.40 -0.11 -9.43
N LEU A 30 5.30 -0.74 -9.02
CA LEU A 30 4.26 -1.12 -9.97
C LEU A 30 3.56 0.12 -10.55
N PRO A 31 3.40 0.19 -11.87
CA PRO A 31 2.61 1.23 -12.50
C PRO A 31 1.12 1.05 -12.16
N PRO A 32 0.32 2.13 -12.05
CA PRO A 32 -1.07 2.08 -11.60
C PRO A 32 -1.94 1.03 -12.30
N GLU A 33 -1.74 0.82 -13.58
CA GLU A 33 -2.52 -0.11 -14.42
C GLU A 33 -2.31 -1.59 -14.03
N LYS A 34 -1.23 -1.89 -13.31
CA LYS A 34 -0.92 -3.24 -12.79
C LYS A 34 -1.32 -3.43 -11.33
N ARG A 35 -1.86 -2.40 -10.67
CA ARG A 35 -2.26 -2.43 -9.25
C ARG A 35 -3.68 -2.96 -9.09
N VAL A 36 -3.84 -4.23 -9.41
CA VAL A 36 -5.14 -4.93 -9.37
C VAL A 36 -5.76 -4.98 -7.97
N ASP A 37 -7.08 -5.09 -7.88
CA ASP A 37 -7.84 -5.10 -6.62
C ASP A 37 -7.35 -6.17 -5.62
N GLY A 38 -6.97 -7.35 -6.11
CA GLY A 38 -6.44 -8.44 -5.28
C GLY A 38 -5.16 -8.07 -4.54
N LEU A 39 -4.29 -7.26 -5.16
CA LEU A 39 -3.09 -6.72 -4.54
C LEU A 39 -3.45 -5.67 -3.50
N LEU A 40 -4.31 -4.70 -3.86
CA LEU A 40 -4.73 -3.63 -2.95
C LEU A 40 -5.43 -4.18 -1.70
N SER A 41 -6.20 -5.26 -1.84
CA SER A 41 -6.83 -5.93 -0.70
C SER A 41 -5.82 -6.53 0.27
N ARG A 42 -4.75 -7.18 -0.22
CA ARG A 42 -3.68 -7.74 0.62
C ARG A 42 -2.88 -6.67 1.34
N LEU A 43 -2.61 -5.55 0.67
CA LEU A 43 -1.92 -4.41 1.28
C LEU A 43 -2.70 -3.79 2.44
N LYS A 44 -4.03 -3.94 2.51
CA LYS A 44 -4.81 -3.58 3.71
C LYS A 44 -4.43 -4.44 4.91
N GLY A 45 -4.16 -5.73 4.72
CA GLY A 45 -3.69 -6.63 5.77
C GLY A 45 -2.30 -6.25 6.27
N VAL A 46 -1.38 -5.94 5.35
CA VAL A 46 -0.04 -5.40 5.67
C VAL A 46 -0.17 -4.12 6.52
N ARG A 47 -1.00 -3.17 6.08
CA ARG A 47 -1.22 -1.91 6.81
C ARG A 47 -1.80 -2.13 8.20
N ALA A 48 -2.75 -3.06 8.35
CA ALA A 48 -3.31 -3.40 9.65
C ALA A 48 -2.24 -3.99 10.59
N GLN A 49 -1.29 -4.77 10.07
CA GLN A 49 -0.21 -5.34 10.88
C GLN A 49 0.77 -4.27 11.39
N LEU A 50 1.01 -3.19 10.64
CA LEU A 50 1.91 -2.10 11.07
C LEU A 50 1.39 -1.31 12.27
N THR A 51 0.08 -1.38 12.57
CA THR A 51 -0.53 -0.65 13.70
C THR A 51 -0.53 -1.42 15.00
N VAL A 52 -0.06 -2.68 15.01
CA VAL A 52 -0.02 -3.49 16.24
C VAL A 52 1.00 -2.94 17.25
N PRO A 53 0.80 -3.14 18.58
CA PRO A 53 1.70 -2.69 19.66
C PRO A 53 3.19 -2.96 19.44
N ALA A 54 3.53 -4.12 18.85
CA ALA A 54 4.91 -4.53 18.63
C ALA A 54 5.65 -3.68 17.56
N LEU A 55 4.91 -3.10 16.62
CA LEU A 55 5.49 -2.41 15.45
C LEU A 55 5.20 -0.91 15.44
N HIS A 56 4.07 -0.44 15.98
CA HIS A 56 3.61 0.94 15.78
C HIS A 56 4.52 2.04 16.36
N ARG A 57 5.46 1.69 17.27
CA ARG A 57 6.42 2.65 17.84
C ARG A 57 7.69 2.77 17.01
N GLN A 58 7.88 1.86 16.05
CA GLN A 58 9.03 1.90 15.15
C GLN A 58 8.76 2.94 14.07
N ARG A 59 9.67 3.90 13.91
CA ARG A 59 9.54 4.97 12.91
C ARG A 59 9.37 4.41 11.50
N GLU A 60 10.05 3.31 11.21
CA GLU A 60 9.99 2.62 9.93
C GLU A 60 8.60 2.04 9.63
N ALA A 61 7.92 1.48 10.63
CA ALA A 61 6.54 0.99 10.46
C ALA A 61 5.57 2.13 10.13
N THR A 62 5.73 3.29 10.76
CA THR A 62 4.96 4.50 10.45
C THR A 62 5.22 4.99 9.02
N THR A 63 6.50 5.07 8.63
CA THR A 63 6.88 5.48 7.27
C THR A 63 6.29 4.53 6.22
N LEU A 64 6.42 3.22 6.43
CA LEU A 64 5.86 2.23 5.52
C LEU A 64 4.33 2.31 5.46
N GLY A 65 3.67 2.59 6.59
CA GLY A 65 2.23 2.84 6.64
C GLY A 65 1.80 4.02 5.77
N HIS A 66 2.54 5.13 5.81
CA HIS A 66 2.27 6.28 4.94
C HIS A 66 2.47 5.97 3.46
N GLN A 67 3.51 5.22 3.10
CA GLN A 67 3.75 4.80 1.71
C GLN A 67 2.61 3.92 1.18
N LEU A 68 2.12 2.97 1.99
CA LEU A 68 0.97 2.13 1.63
C LEU A 68 -0.31 2.95 1.44
N GLU A 69 -0.53 3.97 2.27
CA GLU A 69 -1.66 4.89 2.13
C GLU A 69 -1.60 5.71 0.84
N GLU A 70 -0.43 6.28 0.54
CA GLU A 70 -0.21 7.03 -0.68
C GLU A 70 -0.40 6.16 -1.93
N PHE A 71 0.22 4.98 -1.94
CA PHE A 71 0.07 4.00 -3.01
C PHE A 71 -1.39 3.62 -3.26
N GLY A 72 -2.17 3.40 -2.18
CA GLY A 72 -3.60 3.12 -2.27
C GLY A 72 -4.42 4.30 -2.82
N ARG A 73 -4.12 5.54 -2.38
CA ARG A 73 -4.79 6.76 -2.89
C ARG A 73 -4.51 6.99 -4.37
N ASP A 74 -3.27 6.80 -4.80
CA ASP A 74 -2.89 6.99 -6.20
C ASP A 74 -3.54 5.95 -7.11
N SER A 75 -3.66 4.71 -6.63
CA SER A 75 -4.37 3.65 -7.34
C SER A 75 -5.85 3.99 -7.52
N ALA A 76 -6.51 4.51 -6.47
CA ALA A 76 -7.90 4.95 -6.57
C ALA A 76 -8.09 6.14 -7.52
N ARG A 77 -7.13 7.07 -7.58
CA ARG A 77 -7.19 8.20 -8.52
C ARG A 77 -7.12 7.74 -9.98
N SER A 78 -6.33 6.71 -10.27
CA SER A 78 -6.16 6.18 -11.62
C SER A 78 -7.39 5.43 -12.15
N THR A 79 -8.24 4.89 -11.28
CA THR A 79 -9.43 4.13 -11.67
C THR A 79 -10.70 4.99 -11.79
N LEU A 80 -10.66 6.24 -11.30
CA LEU A 80 -11.78 7.17 -11.44
C LEU A 80 -11.83 7.73 -12.87
N PRO A 81 -12.95 7.56 -13.62
CA PRO A 81 -13.13 8.29 -14.86
C PRO A 81 -13.11 9.78 -14.57
N GLY A 82 -12.33 10.55 -15.35
CA GLY A 82 -12.15 11.98 -15.15
C GLY A 82 -13.50 12.68 -14.99
N VAL A 83 -13.71 13.31 -13.83
CA VAL A 83 -14.90 14.14 -13.58
C VAL A 83 -15.00 15.16 -14.72
N PRO A 84 -16.09 15.18 -15.51
CA PRO A 84 -16.26 16.22 -16.50
C PRO A 84 -16.30 17.54 -15.74
N ARG A 85 -15.36 18.43 -16.06
CA ARG A 85 -15.38 19.81 -15.57
C ARG A 85 -16.63 20.43 -16.17
N TYR A 86 -17.69 20.52 -15.37
CA TYR A 86 -18.86 21.29 -15.78
C TYR A 86 -18.41 22.75 -15.79
N GLU A 87 -18.05 23.26 -16.96
CA GLU A 87 -17.87 24.69 -17.16
C GLU A 87 -19.24 25.33 -16.95
N ILE A 88 -19.44 25.91 -15.77
CA ILE A 88 -20.58 26.79 -15.52
C ILE A 88 -20.32 28.01 -16.41
N GLY A 89 -21.00 28.02 -17.56
CA GLY A 89 -20.95 29.12 -18.51
C GLY A 89 -21.30 30.44 -17.84
N SER A 90 -20.48 31.45 -18.16
CA SER A 90 -20.70 32.87 -17.85
C SER A 90 -21.68 33.50 -18.83
#